data_AF-A0A3A1WXT3-F1
#
_entry.id   AF-A0A3A1WXT3-F1
#
_cell.length_a   1.000
_cell.length_b   1.000
_cell.length_c   1.000
_cell.angle_alpha   90.00
_cell.angle_beta   90.00
_cell.angle_gamma   90.00
#
_symmetry.space_group_name_H-M   'P 1'
#
loop_
_entity.id
_entity.type
_entity.pdbx_description
1 polymer ?
#
loop_
_entity_poly.entity_id
_entity_poly.type
_entity_poly.pdbx_seq_one_letter_code
_entity_poly.pdbx_strand_id
1 'polypeptide(L)'
;MERLTLTANRCWFKSRDPDFASYSIAPELSSFSGRPRFLLVPKGRPEARPLLVVEGAAGSTDVATYGPLLGTPLRARLESDLGRWRAGSTSCDA
;
A
#
# COMPACT_ATOMS: atom_id res chain seq x y z
N MET A 1 -9.63 -5.55 -3.32
CA MET A 1 -8.32 -4.88 -3.44
C MET A 1 -8.35 -3.55 -4.16
N GLU A 2 -9.05 -3.40 -5.29
CA GLU A 2 -9.08 -2.14 -6.07
C GLU A 2 -9.33 -0.89 -5.21
N ARG A 3 -10.35 -0.94 -4.34
CA ARG A 3 -10.66 0.15 -3.39
C ARG A 3 -9.48 0.49 -2.45
N LEU A 4 -8.76 -0.53 -1.96
CA LEU A 4 -7.62 -0.32 -1.05
C LEU A 4 -6.49 0.40 -1.78
N THR A 5 -6.16 -0.02 -3.00
CA THR A 5 -5.14 0.63 -3.85
C THR A 5 -5.51 2.08 -4.16
N LEU A 6 -6.78 2.35 -4.50
CA LEU A 6 -7.25 3.70 -4.77
C LEU A 6 -7.19 4.59 -3.53
N THR A 7 -7.56 4.04 -2.37
CA THR A 7 -7.53 4.76 -1.08
C THR A 7 -6.09 5.05 -0.67
N ALA A 8 -5.19 4.07 -0.75
CA ALA A 8 -3.76 4.26 -0.51
C ALA A 8 -3.17 5.32 -1.44
N ASN A 9 -3.48 5.27 -2.74
CA ASN A 9 -3.01 6.27 -3.69
C ASN A 9 -3.49 7.68 -3.33
N ARG A 10 -4.76 7.80 -2.92
CA ARG A 10 -5.34 9.07 -2.52
C ARG A 10 -4.71 9.60 -1.22
N CYS A 11 -4.65 8.76 -0.19
CA CYS A 11 -4.32 9.19 1.17
C CYS A 11 -2.84 9.25 1.48
N TRP A 12 -1.99 8.51 0.77
CA TRP A 12 -0.54 8.61 0.94
C TRP A 12 0.09 9.55 -0.09
N PHE A 13 -0.39 9.56 -1.34
CA PHE A 13 0.29 10.29 -2.42
C PHE A 13 -0.46 11.55 -2.88
N LYS A 14 -1.76 11.47 -3.19
CA LYS A 14 -2.51 12.64 -3.69
C LYS A 14 -2.75 13.71 -2.62
N SER A 15 -2.92 13.30 -1.36
CA SER A 15 -2.97 14.17 -0.18
C SER A 15 -1.61 14.79 0.19
N ARG A 16 -0.52 14.28 -0.39
CA ARG A 16 0.88 14.66 -0.08
C ARG A 16 1.26 14.38 1.37
N ASP A 17 0.94 13.18 1.86
CA ASP A 17 1.36 12.74 3.19
C ASP A 17 2.91 12.77 3.28
N PRO A 18 3.50 13.52 4.24
CA PRO A 18 4.94 13.66 4.37
C PRO A 18 5.65 12.34 4.66
N ASP A 19 5.00 11.40 5.36
CA ASP A 19 5.58 10.09 5.69
C ASP A 19 5.76 9.22 4.44
N PHE A 20 5.03 9.54 3.37
CA PHE A 20 5.06 8.80 2.11
C PHE A 20 5.74 9.56 0.96
N ALA A 21 6.27 10.76 1.22
CA ALA A 21 6.81 11.65 0.20
C ALA A 21 8.00 11.07 -0.60
N SER A 22 8.73 10.11 -0.02
CA SER A 22 9.88 9.43 -0.63
C SER A 22 9.50 8.18 -1.43
N TYR A 23 8.22 7.82 -1.49
CA TYR A 23 7.73 6.61 -2.14
C TYR A 23 6.80 6.92 -3.32
N SER A 24 6.45 5.89 -4.06
CA SER A 24 5.39 5.92 -5.07
C SER A 24 4.66 4.59 -5.08
N ILE A 25 3.39 4.62 -5.48
CA ILE A 25 2.62 3.40 -5.70
C ILE A 25 2.95 2.86 -7.10
N ALA A 26 3.32 1.59 -7.17
CA ALA A 26 3.39 0.87 -8.43
C ALA A 26 2.23 -0.13 -8.47
N PRO A 27 1.33 -0.04 -9.47
CA PRO A 27 0.44 -1.15 -9.77
C PRO A 27 1.32 -2.34 -10.18
N GLU A 28 0.94 -3.55 -9.79
CA GLU A 28 1.77 -4.70 -10.09
C GLU A 28 1.92 -4.85 -11.62
N LEU A 29 3.16 -4.68 -12.09
CA LEU A 29 3.54 -4.97 -13.46
C LEU A 29 3.41 -6.48 -13.64
N SER A 30 2.31 -6.91 -14.27
CA SER A 30 2.14 -8.27 -14.82
C SER A 30 2.35 -9.42 -13.82
N SER A 31 1.42 -9.62 -12.90
CA SER A 31 1.38 -10.83 -12.08
C SER A 31 0.16 -11.65 -12.38
N PHE A 32 0.42 -12.75 -13.08
CA PHE A 32 -0.52 -13.83 -13.35
C PHE A 32 -0.73 -14.73 -12.12
N SER A 33 -0.47 -14.23 -10.90
CA SER A 33 -0.58 -15.01 -9.65
C SER A 33 -2.01 -15.16 -9.13
N GLY A 34 -2.99 -14.46 -9.74
CA GLY A 34 -4.39 -14.48 -9.33
C GLY A 34 -4.68 -13.75 -8.01
N ARG A 35 -3.66 -13.19 -7.34
CA ARG A 35 -3.81 -12.43 -6.10
C ARG A 35 -3.55 -10.95 -6.34
N PRO A 36 -4.55 -10.08 -6.15
CA PRO A 36 -4.38 -8.66 -6.37
C PRO A 36 -3.46 -8.06 -5.30
N ARG A 37 -2.46 -7.29 -5.73
CA ARG A 37 -1.56 -6.56 -4.83
C ARG A 37 -1.21 -5.17 -5.37
N PHE A 38 -0.71 -4.30 -4.51
CA PHE A 38 0.00 -3.10 -4.93
C PHE A 38 1.32 -2.99 -4.18
N LEU A 39 2.23 -2.19 -4.74
CA LEU A 39 3.60 -2.06 -4.27
C LEU A 39 3.89 -0.62 -3.89
N LEU A 40 4.67 -0.42 -2.83
CA LEU A 40 5.39 0.84 -2.63
C LEU A 40 6.84 0.66 -3.07
N VAL A 41 7.29 1.60 -3.90
CA VAL A 41 8.64 1.67 -4.43
C VAL A 41 9.26 3.02 -4.10
N PRO A 42 10.58 3.20 -4.23
CA PRO A 42 11.17 4.54 -4.23
C PRO A 42 10.51 5.46 -5.24
N LYS A 43 10.32 6.72 -4.86
CA LYS A 43 9.71 7.72 -5.74
C LYS A 43 10.45 7.85 -7.06
N GLY A 44 9.67 7.84 -8.16
CA GLY A 44 10.21 7.95 -9.52
C GLY A 44 10.95 6.70 -10.02
N ARG A 45 10.88 5.56 -9.32
CA ARG A 45 11.49 4.28 -9.74
C ARG A 45 10.48 3.11 -9.66
N PRO A 46 9.45 3.07 -10.53
CA PRO A 46 8.41 2.03 -10.52
C PRO A 46 8.94 0.60 -10.72
N GLU A 47 10.07 0.44 -11.40
CA GLU A 47 10.76 -0.83 -11.65
C GLU A 47 11.72 -1.26 -10.53
N ALA A 48 11.95 -0.41 -9.52
CA ALA A 48 12.83 -0.75 -8.42
C ALA A 48 12.21 -1.83 -7.51
N ARG A 49 13.09 -2.48 -6.73
CA ARG A 49 12.66 -3.47 -5.73
C ARG A 49 11.59 -2.87 -4.81
N PRO A 50 10.43 -3.55 -4.63
CA PRO A 50 9.40 -3.09 -3.71
C PRO A 50 9.90 -2.99 -2.27
N LEU A 51 9.56 -1.88 -1.62
CA LEU A 51 9.82 -1.61 -0.21
C LEU A 51 8.63 -2.05 0.67
N LEU A 52 7.44 -2.08 0.10
CA LEU A 52 6.24 -2.68 0.69
C LEU A 52 5.46 -3.39 -0.41
N VAL A 53 4.94 -4.57 -0.08
CA VAL A 53 3.97 -5.32 -0.86
C VAL A 53 2.72 -5.46 0.00
N VAL A 54 1.57 -5.07 -0.54
CA VAL A 54 0.26 -5.29 0.09
C VAL A 54 -0.54 -6.22 -0.80
N GLU A 55 -0.67 -7.48 -0.40
CA GLU A 55 -1.35 -8.55 -1.14
C GLU A 55 -2.71 -8.83 -0.52
N GLY A 56 -3.78 -8.84 -1.32
CA GLY A 56 -5.11 -9.26 -0.86
C GLY A 56 -5.26 -10.77 -0.86
N ALA A 57 -5.93 -11.31 0.17
CA ALA A 57 -6.36 -12.69 0.19
C ALA A 57 -7.55 -12.91 -0.76
N ALA A 58 -7.57 -14.05 -1.45
CA ALA A 58 -8.68 -14.41 -2.34
C ALA A 58 -9.97 -14.58 -1.51
N GLY A 59 -11.06 -13.94 -1.95
CA GLY A 59 -12.38 -14.04 -1.30
C GLY A 59 -12.52 -13.32 0.04
N SER A 60 -11.55 -12.52 0.47
CA SER A 60 -11.58 -11.76 1.74
C SER A 60 -11.17 -10.29 1.55
N THR A 61 -11.47 -9.45 2.55
CA THR A 61 -10.90 -8.11 2.71
C THR A 61 -9.55 -8.12 3.43
N ASP A 62 -9.09 -9.29 3.86
CA ASP A 62 -7.78 -9.47 4.46
C ASP A 62 -6.66 -9.12 3.48
N VAL A 63 -5.62 -8.49 4.02
CA VAL A 63 -4.37 -8.23 3.30
C VAL A 63 -3.21 -8.73 4.12
N ALA A 64 -2.20 -9.24 3.42
CA ALA A 64 -0.89 -9.51 3.97
C ALA A 64 0.08 -8.42 3.51
N THR A 65 0.98 -8.01 4.41
CA THR A 65 1.99 -6.99 4.15
C THR A 65 3.38 -7.58 4.24
N TYR A 66 4.26 -7.22 3.31
CA TYR A 66 5.64 -7.69 3.27
C TYR A 66 6.59 -6.55 2.91
N GLY A 67 7.84 -6.64 3.37
CA GLY A 67 8.94 -5.82 2.85
C GLY A 67 9.64 -4.94 3.89
N PRO A 68 10.72 -4.25 3.46
CA PRO A 68 11.56 -3.44 4.34
C PRO A 68 10.84 -2.39 5.18
N LEU A 69 9.76 -1.77 4.69
CA LEU A 69 9.06 -0.73 5.46
C LEU A 69 8.41 -1.25 6.75
N LEU A 70 8.23 -2.56 6.88
CA LEU A 70 7.72 -3.18 8.10
C LEU A 70 8.78 -3.23 9.22
N GLY A 71 10.05 -2.98 8.90
CA GLY A 71 11.15 -2.88 9.88
C GLY A 71 11.46 -1.44 10.30
N THR A 72 10.66 -0.46 9.88
CA THR A 72 10.90 0.97 10.16
C THR A 72 9.82 1.54 11.07
N PRO A 73 10.01 2.75 11.63
CA PRO A 73 8.98 3.44 12.40
C PRO A 73 7.65 3.66 11.63
N LEU A 74 7.70 3.64 10.29
CA LEU A 74 6.53 3.79 9.43
C LEU A 74 5.54 2.62 9.54
N ARG A 75 5.98 1.47 10.08
CA ARG A 75 5.15 0.25 10.21
C ARG A 75 3.81 0.52 10.92
N ALA A 76 3.84 1.19 12.07
CA ALA A 76 2.63 1.42 12.86
C ALA A 76 1.59 2.23 12.08
N ARG A 77 2.07 3.25 11.34
CA ARG A 77 1.23 4.05 10.45
C ARG A 77 0.65 3.21 9.31
N LEU A 78 1.48 2.42 8.62
CA LEU A 78 1.03 1.52 7.55
C LEU A 78 -0.06 0.57 8.03
N GLU A 79 0.15 -0.11 9.16
CA GLU A 79 -0.80 -1.09 9.70
C GLU A 79 -2.12 -0.42 10.14
N SER A 80 -2.06 0.77 10.75
CA SER A 80 -3.24 1.55 11.15
C SER A 80 -4.08 1.95 9.93
N ASP A 81 -3.46 2.52 8.91
CA ASP A 81 -4.14 2.95 7.69
C ASP A 81 -4.77 1.77 6.94
N LEU A 82 -4.01 0.69 6.75
CA LEU A 82 -4.51 -0.51 6.11
C LEU A 82 -5.64 -1.16 6.90
N GLY A 83 -5.54 -1.21 8.23
CA GLY A 83 -6.60 -1.72 9.11
C GLY A 83 -7.89 -0.89 8.97
N ARG A 84 -7.77 0.44 9.04
CA ARG A 84 -8.89 1.37 8.87
C ARG A 84 -9.56 1.22 7.51
N TRP A 85 -8.79 1.09 6.43
CA TRP A 85 -9.34 0.96 5.09
C TRP A 85 -9.96 -0.40 4.80
N ARG A 86 -9.40 -1.47 5.39
CA ARG A 86 -10.00 -2.81 5.37
C ARG A 86 -11.34 -2.86 6.07
N ALA A 87 -11.51 -2.09 7.15
CA ALA A 87 -12.78 -1.93 7.86
C ALA A 87 -13.82 -1.11 7.07
N GLY A 88 -13.46 -0.57 5.89
CA GLY A 88 -14.36 0.12 4.98
C GLY A 88 -14.29 1.65 5.02
N SER A 89 -13.53 2.23 5.96
CA SER A 89 -13.25 3.67 5.91
C SER A 89 -12.41 3.99 4.68
N THR A 90 -12.58 5.18 4.12
CA THR A 90 -11.67 5.69 3.09
C THR A 90 -10.96 6.97 3.56
N SER A 91 -11.13 7.37 4.82
CA SER A 91 -10.54 8.60 5.32
C SER A 91 -9.01 8.53 5.34
N CYS A 92 -8.38 9.69 5.14
CA CYS A 92 -6.93 9.85 5.19
C CYS A 92 -6.46 10.27 6.58
N ASP A 93 -7.28 10.02 7.61
CA ASP A 93 -7.00 10.43 8.97
C ASP A 93 -5.77 9.70 9.50
N ALA A 94 -4.88 10.46 10.12
CA ALA A 94 -3.56 10.00 10.51
C ALA A 94 -3.56 9.11 11.76
#